data_AF-A0A418BCD2-F1
#
_entry.id   AF-A0A418BCD2-F1
#
_cell.length_a   1.000
_cell.length_b   1.000
_cell.length_c   1.000
_cell.angle_alpha   90.00
_cell.angle_beta   90.00
_cell.angle_gamma   90.00
#
_symmetry.space_group_name_H-M   'P 1'
#
loop_
_entity.id
_entity.type
_entity.pdbx_description
1 polymer ?
#
loop_
_entity_poly.entity_id
_entity_poly.type
_entity_poly.pdbx_seq_one_letter_code
_entity_poly.pdbx_strand_id
1 'polypeptide(L)'
;MLELIESSDASAEADSPPSRCCFNDGDVISLRADTDWFMGRCNGCVPRGAYPDSAFVHVSDPKDAPWAQWQVFNTCDGKLVLQADTGKYLGRCNNCAPGAAYPDQAFVHVEDWHTSPWAKWVCVDAGNGKIALQADSGRYLARCNSCLPGAYPNAAFVHATSVSEAYAQWTVVSKNPSAGLSMVLGFHHKFIEIHLESKSEHEAHDCLFFLWHRRYLLAYETMLRSLGDQYRCITLPFWDFSTLSAKYATGSCSTFPECNPLLSDMGALETVGYDLGAGTYTVSGAGCQADTCVKSAHPVTRNFCQSQDAFSTKRCYQCIPRNKWSLTAPPSDTYISNVYNQLFSSKPYDFTKVTKGVQYRYHNGIHGALASTMGTFASPGDPIFYVHHATVDALYAIYYQCVVPPLNVDLKHSTVWPNRANWGASCSKVRNGVTGAYEPTDHLTMNLIGANGKYVDVQDPSSVLKPFFDAVGLQTFADLYDIRALGEMSYSYDFGLSSLGGLAQQCDNYASPTTVRVGLEEATTDEVVSKEDQFMREMYLYCQAQNVPQDQIMERINWMQCVFHNECKQGVFDYSDAFRTSFDVHGSPYCYVTISQLANRTLSINVPGWEQVYARHYSCASTVM
;
A
#
# COMPACT_ATOMS: atom_id res chain seq x y z
N MET A 1 0.68 70.77 1.11
CA MET A 1 1.34 70.79 -0.20
C MET A 1 2.25 69.56 -0.21
N LEU A 2 1.75 68.33 -0.31
CA LEU A 2 0.83 67.68 -1.28
C LEU A 2 1.61 67.17 -2.50
N GLU A 3 1.84 65.85 -2.52
CA GLU A 3 2.11 64.91 -3.63
C GLU A 3 2.41 63.56 -2.92
N LEU A 4 1.48 62.63 -2.66
CA LEU A 4 0.65 61.78 -3.54
C LEU A 4 1.43 61.15 -4.69
N ILE A 5 1.90 59.91 -4.46
CA ILE A 5 2.07 58.90 -5.51
C ILE A 5 1.23 57.69 -5.08
N GLU A 6 0.29 57.37 -5.95
CA GLU A 6 -0.74 56.34 -5.84
C GLU A 6 -0.18 54.92 -6.03
N SER A 7 -1.02 53.97 -5.59
CA SER A 7 -0.93 52.53 -5.74
C SER A 7 -0.62 52.03 -7.15
N SER A 8 0.25 51.01 -7.23
CA SER A 8 0.11 49.96 -8.23
C SER A 8 -0.20 48.65 -7.51
N ASP A 9 -1.43 48.17 -7.64
CA ASP A 9 -1.81 46.80 -7.36
C ASP A 9 -0.91 45.85 -8.17
N ALA A 10 -0.03 45.14 -7.47
CA ALA A 10 0.53 43.90 -7.96
C ALA A 10 -0.17 42.79 -7.19
N SER A 11 -1.34 42.37 -7.71
CA SER A 11 -1.93 41.10 -7.36
C SER A 11 -0.86 40.02 -7.51
N ALA A 12 -0.46 39.42 -6.39
CA ALA A 12 0.35 38.22 -6.39
C ALA A 12 -0.37 37.17 -7.24
N GLU A 13 0.19 36.86 -8.40
CA GLU A 13 -0.15 35.62 -9.12
C GLU A 13 0.14 34.48 -8.15
N ALA A 14 -0.93 33.83 -7.69
CA ALA A 14 -0.84 32.53 -7.07
C ALA A 14 -0.09 31.62 -8.06
N ASP A 15 1.05 31.08 -7.65
CA ASP A 15 1.77 30.06 -8.41
C ASP A 15 0.77 28.98 -8.85
N SER A 16 0.55 28.90 -10.16
CA SER A 16 -0.39 27.99 -10.78
C SER A 16 -0.03 26.54 -10.42
N PRO A 17 -1.02 25.66 -10.17
CA PRO A 17 -0.76 24.24 -9.93
C PRO A 17 0.06 23.62 -11.06
N PRO A 18 0.89 22.60 -10.79
CA PRO A 18 1.72 21.96 -11.83
C PRO A 18 0.83 21.53 -13.01
N SER A 19 1.24 21.96 -14.20
CA SER A 19 0.52 21.71 -15.46
C SER A 19 0.12 20.24 -15.59
N ARG A 20 -1.18 19.98 -15.81
CA ARG A 20 -1.74 18.63 -16.01
C ARG A 20 -1.24 17.94 -17.30
N CYS A 21 -0.37 18.60 -18.05
CA CYS A 21 0.33 18.10 -19.23
C CYS A 21 1.74 17.56 -18.95
N CYS A 22 2.13 17.43 -17.67
CA CYS A 22 3.40 16.84 -17.27
C CYS A 22 3.31 15.31 -17.25
N PHE A 23 3.68 14.67 -18.36
CA PHE A 23 3.80 13.21 -18.48
C PHE A 23 5.27 12.80 -18.52
N ASN A 24 5.60 11.63 -17.99
CA ASN A 24 6.90 11.00 -18.21
C ASN A 24 6.83 10.02 -19.39
N ASP A 25 7.96 9.83 -20.05
CA ASP A 25 8.07 8.84 -21.12
C ASP A 25 7.75 7.45 -20.59
N GLY A 26 6.79 6.79 -21.24
CA GLY A 26 6.31 5.48 -20.86
C GLY A 26 5.14 5.48 -19.86
N ASP A 27 4.63 6.64 -19.46
CA ASP A 27 3.38 6.72 -18.68
C ASP A 27 2.23 6.08 -19.47
N VAL A 28 1.41 5.28 -18.80
CA VAL A 28 0.22 4.66 -19.40
C VAL A 28 -1.02 5.40 -18.91
N ILE A 29 -1.77 5.98 -19.84
CA ILE A 29 -2.98 6.75 -19.55
C ILE A 29 -4.18 6.20 -20.30
N SER A 30 -5.37 6.50 -19.82
CA SER A 30 -6.64 6.35 -20.52
C SER A 30 -7.32 7.70 -20.59
N LEU A 31 -7.95 8.02 -21.71
CA LEU A 31 -8.57 9.33 -21.96
C LEU A 31 -10.09 9.19 -21.89
N ARG A 32 -10.70 9.66 -20.80
CA ARG A 32 -12.16 9.62 -20.60
C ARG A 32 -12.80 10.88 -21.18
N ALA A 33 -13.80 10.69 -22.03
CA ALA A 33 -14.57 11.77 -22.67
C ALA A 33 -15.65 12.35 -21.74
N ASP A 34 -16.38 13.34 -22.24
CA ASP A 34 -17.56 13.94 -21.63
C ASP A 34 -18.76 12.98 -21.47
N THR A 35 -18.70 11.79 -22.08
CA THR A 35 -19.71 10.72 -21.92
C THR A 35 -19.33 9.68 -20.87
N ASP A 36 -18.27 9.93 -20.09
CA ASP A 36 -17.65 8.99 -19.12
C ASP A 36 -17.08 7.69 -19.72
N TRP A 37 -17.12 7.55 -21.04
CA TRP A 37 -16.49 6.45 -21.78
C TRP A 37 -15.11 6.87 -22.26
N PHE A 38 -14.26 5.89 -22.53
CA PHE A 38 -12.85 6.06 -22.84
C PHE A 38 -12.58 5.97 -24.34
N MET A 39 -11.66 6.82 -24.79
CA MET A 39 -11.11 6.74 -26.14
C MET A 39 -10.19 5.53 -26.25
N GLY A 40 -10.50 4.67 -27.21
CA GLY A 40 -9.66 3.54 -27.58
C GLY A 40 -9.54 3.39 -29.09
N ARG A 41 -8.49 2.68 -29.50
CA ARG A 41 -8.33 2.17 -30.85
C ARG A 41 -9.50 1.24 -31.19
N CYS A 42 -9.96 1.33 -32.44
CA CYS A 42 -11.08 0.59 -33.00
C CYS A 42 -10.68 0.12 -34.40
N ASN A 43 -10.53 -1.19 -34.56
CA ASN A 43 -10.11 -1.82 -35.82
C ASN A 43 -11.32 -2.04 -36.74
N GLY A 44 -11.21 -1.60 -37.99
CA GLY A 44 -12.26 -1.76 -39.01
C GLY A 44 -13.51 -0.89 -38.79
N CYS A 45 -13.43 0.09 -37.88
CA CYS A 45 -14.61 0.85 -37.44
C CYS A 45 -15.01 2.00 -38.35
N VAL A 46 -14.18 2.35 -39.34
CA VAL A 46 -14.48 3.34 -40.38
C VAL A 46 -14.69 2.63 -41.72
N PRO A 47 -15.92 2.57 -42.26
CA PRO A 47 -16.17 1.97 -43.56
C PRO A 47 -15.35 2.65 -44.66
N ARG A 48 -14.52 1.87 -45.36
CA ARG A 48 -13.59 2.37 -46.41
C ARG A 48 -12.62 3.46 -45.90
N GLY A 49 -12.29 3.46 -44.61
CA GLY A 49 -11.25 4.33 -44.05
C GLY A 49 -9.88 4.03 -44.66
N ALA A 50 -9.03 5.05 -44.75
CA ALA A 50 -7.68 4.94 -45.30
C ALA A 50 -6.78 3.98 -44.49
N TYR A 51 -7.08 3.81 -43.20
CA TYR A 51 -6.37 2.92 -42.29
C TYR A 51 -7.36 2.06 -41.50
N PRO A 52 -6.96 0.84 -41.07
CA PRO A 52 -7.83 -0.06 -40.33
C PRO A 52 -8.07 0.41 -38.89
N ASP A 53 -7.09 1.06 -38.26
CA ASP A 53 -7.14 1.42 -36.84
C ASP A 53 -7.46 2.89 -36.64
N SER A 54 -8.66 3.15 -36.11
CA SER A 54 -9.22 4.49 -35.88
C SER A 54 -9.49 4.72 -34.40
N ALA A 55 -9.57 5.98 -33.94
CA ALA A 55 -9.85 6.27 -32.54
C ALA A 55 -11.35 6.58 -32.33
N PHE A 56 -11.96 5.93 -31.33
CA PHE A 56 -13.37 6.07 -30.96
C PHE A 56 -13.53 6.11 -29.45
N VAL A 57 -14.57 6.78 -28.95
CA VAL A 57 -14.99 6.73 -27.54
C VAL A 57 -15.99 5.58 -27.39
N HIS A 58 -15.49 4.39 -27.06
CA HIS A 58 -16.28 3.14 -27.10
C HIS A 58 -15.98 2.17 -25.95
N VAL A 59 -15.04 2.48 -25.08
CA VAL A 59 -14.64 1.61 -23.97
C VAL A 59 -15.25 2.11 -22.67
N SER A 60 -15.97 1.26 -21.94
CA SER A 60 -16.60 1.63 -20.66
C SER A 60 -15.63 1.57 -19.48
N ASP A 61 -14.66 0.64 -19.51
CA ASP A 61 -13.61 0.49 -18.49
C ASP A 61 -12.29 0.10 -19.17
N PRO A 62 -11.21 0.88 -19.00
CA PRO A 62 -9.93 0.60 -19.64
C PRO A 62 -9.13 -0.52 -18.97
N LYS A 63 -9.50 -1.03 -17.77
CA LYS A 63 -8.70 -1.98 -16.98
C LYS A 63 -8.24 -3.20 -17.80
N ASP A 64 -9.17 -3.80 -18.55
CA ASP A 64 -8.96 -5.00 -19.37
C ASP A 64 -9.02 -4.72 -20.88
N ALA A 65 -8.92 -3.45 -21.28
CA ALA A 65 -8.94 -3.01 -22.67
C ALA A 65 -7.62 -2.32 -23.04
N PRO A 66 -6.56 -3.09 -23.41
CA PRO A 66 -5.28 -2.52 -23.80
C PRO A 66 -5.38 -1.48 -24.92
N TRP A 67 -6.34 -1.63 -25.83
CA TRP A 67 -6.58 -0.68 -26.92
C TRP A 67 -7.15 0.69 -26.47
N ALA A 68 -7.53 0.86 -25.20
CA ALA A 68 -7.86 2.16 -24.58
C ALA A 68 -6.76 2.70 -23.65
N GLN A 69 -5.63 1.99 -23.57
CA GLN A 69 -4.46 2.38 -22.80
C GLN A 69 -3.40 2.94 -23.75
N TRP A 70 -3.01 4.18 -23.51
CA TRP A 70 -2.09 4.95 -24.35
C TRP A 70 -0.79 5.15 -23.61
N GLN A 71 0.32 4.69 -24.19
CA GLN A 71 1.64 5.00 -23.68
C GLN A 71 2.08 6.37 -24.18
N VAL A 72 2.43 7.27 -23.26
CA VAL A 72 2.77 8.66 -23.56
C VAL A 72 4.28 8.82 -23.65
N PHE A 73 4.75 9.52 -24.67
CA PHE A 73 6.15 9.95 -24.77
C PHE A 73 6.23 11.43 -25.09
N ASN A 74 7.20 12.11 -24.48
CA ASN A 74 7.51 13.50 -24.75
C ASN A 74 8.41 13.59 -25.98
N THR A 75 8.15 14.58 -26.83
CA THR A 75 8.90 14.80 -28.07
C THR A 75 10.09 15.75 -27.90
N CYS A 76 10.44 16.09 -26.65
CA CYS A 76 11.49 17.04 -26.26
C CYS A 76 11.27 18.51 -26.69
N ASP A 77 10.22 18.82 -27.45
CA ASP A 77 9.78 20.17 -27.85
C ASP A 77 8.46 20.60 -27.16
N GLY A 78 8.12 19.96 -26.03
CA GLY A 78 6.92 20.27 -25.25
C GLY A 78 5.61 19.69 -25.81
N LYS A 79 5.69 18.73 -26.74
CA LYS A 79 4.53 17.98 -27.24
C LYS A 79 4.57 16.53 -26.78
N LEU A 80 3.45 15.85 -26.97
CA LEU A 80 3.23 14.46 -26.61
C LEU A 80 2.94 13.62 -27.86
N VAL A 81 3.33 12.36 -27.81
CA VAL A 81 2.84 11.31 -28.71
C VAL A 81 2.18 10.22 -27.88
N LEU A 82 1.10 9.65 -28.42
CA LEU A 82 0.32 8.61 -27.76
C LEU A 82 0.44 7.32 -28.57
N GLN A 83 1.13 6.33 -28.01
CA GLN A 83 1.29 5.01 -28.60
C GLN A 83 0.15 4.10 -28.14
N ALA A 84 -0.48 3.40 -29.08
CA ALA A 84 -1.50 2.40 -28.79
C ALA A 84 -0.89 1.03 -28.51
N ASP A 85 -1.73 0.07 -28.13
CA ASP A 85 -1.41 -1.36 -27.95
C ASP A 85 -0.75 -2.03 -29.17
N THR A 86 -0.95 -1.48 -30.37
CA THR A 86 -0.31 -1.98 -31.61
C THR A 86 1.13 -1.52 -31.78
N GLY A 87 1.64 -0.64 -30.92
CA GLY A 87 2.93 0.01 -31.06
C GLY A 87 2.92 1.20 -32.04
N LYS A 88 1.79 1.46 -32.73
CA LYS A 88 1.61 2.64 -33.60
C LYS A 88 1.09 3.83 -32.80
N TYR A 89 1.31 5.03 -33.33
CA TYR A 89 0.97 6.30 -32.70
C TYR A 89 -0.33 6.88 -33.24
N LEU A 90 -1.08 7.51 -32.34
CA LEU A 90 -2.27 8.29 -32.63
C LEU A 90 -1.88 9.56 -33.41
N GLY A 91 -2.48 9.75 -34.58
CA GLY A 91 -2.24 10.92 -35.41
C GLY A 91 -3.51 11.44 -36.07
N ARG A 92 -3.48 12.74 -36.40
CA ARG A 92 -4.47 13.39 -37.25
C ARG A 92 -4.32 12.88 -38.68
N CYS A 93 -5.45 12.57 -39.32
CA CYS A 93 -5.52 12.08 -40.68
C CYS A 93 -6.56 12.88 -41.47
N ASN A 94 -6.11 13.60 -42.50
CA ASN A 94 -6.96 14.46 -43.33
C ASN A 94 -7.61 13.68 -44.48
N ASN A 95 -8.94 13.79 -44.61
CA ASN A 95 -9.77 13.11 -45.61
C ASN A 95 -9.61 11.58 -45.63
N CYS A 96 -9.29 10.99 -44.48
CA CYS A 96 -9.06 9.56 -44.35
C CYS A 96 -10.33 8.74 -44.12
N ALA A 97 -11.47 9.40 -43.96
CA ALA A 97 -12.75 8.77 -43.68
C ALA A 97 -13.83 9.25 -44.66
N PRO A 98 -14.25 8.38 -45.60
CA PRO A 98 -15.25 8.74 -46.59
C PRO A 98 -16.59 9.11 -45.95
N GLY A 99 -17.14 10.27 -46.34
CA GLY A 99 -18.45 10.75 -45.86
C GLY A 99 -18.43 11.32 -44.44
N ALA A 100 -17.25 11.54 -43.85
CA ALA A 100 -17.12 12.18 -42.55
C ALA A 100 -17.63 13.64 -42.55
N ALA A 101 -18.23 14.05 -41.44
CA ALA A 101 -18.70 15.43 -41.24
C ALA A 101 -17.54 16.44 -41.17
N TYR A 102 -16.34 15.99 -40.82
CA TYR A 102 -15.13 16.79 -40.75
C TYR A 102 -13.98 16.10 -41.50
N PRO A 103 -13.06 16.85 -42.11
CA PRO A 103 -11.97 16.26 -42.87
C PRO A 103 -10.90 15.62 -41.98
N ASP A 104 -10.68 16.10 -40.75
CA ASP A 104 -9.59 15.64 -39.89
C ASP A 104 -10.07 14.64 -38.82
N GLN A 105 -9.76 13.36 -39.00
CA GLN A 105 -10.07 12.30 -38.03
C GLN A 105 -8.80 11.79 -37.34
N ALA A 106 -8.91 11.31 -36.10
CA ALA A 106 -7.81 10.64 -35.42
C ALA A 106 -7.74 9.13 -35.77
N PHE A 107 -6.58 8.70 -36.25
CA PHE A 107 -6.26 7.30 -36.57
C PHE A 107 -5.01 6.84 -35.82
N VAL A 108 -4.88 5.54 -35.59
CA VAL A 108 -3.68 4.91 -35.01
C VAL A 108 -2.90 4.27 -36.15
N HIS A 109 -2.12 5.08 -36.86
CA HIS A 109 -1.50 4.66 -38.13
C HIS A 109 -0.03 5.04 -38.28
N VAL A 110 0.49 5.90 -37.41
CA VAL A 110 1.86 6.42 -37.52
C VAL A 110 2.83 5.42 -36.90
N GLU A 111 3.84 5.00 -37.65
CA GLU A 111 4.86 4.06 -37.17
C GLU A 111 6.04 4.78 -36.53
N ASP A 112 6.48 5.89 -37.15
CA ASP A 112 7.54 6.76 -36.63
C ASP A 112 7.03 8.20 -36.50
N TRP A 113 6.96 8.70 -35.26
CA TRP A 113 6.49 10.05 -34.97
C TRP A 113 7.56 11.12 -35.19
N HIS A 114 8.85 10.77 -35.25
CA HIS A 114 9.92 11.76 -35.41
C HIS A 114 9.75 12.54 -36.73
N THR A 115 9.29 11.83 -37.76
CA THR A 115 9.04 12.33 -39.12
C THR A 115 7.58 12.70 -39.39
N SER A 116 6.69 12.55 -38.41
CA SER A 116 5.23 12.72 -38.58
C SER A 116 4.66 13.80 -37.64
N PRO A 117 4.68 15.10 -38.03
CA PRO A 117 4.18 16.19 -37.19
C PRO A 117 2.71 16.02 -36.75
N TRP A 118 1.88 15.41 -37.57
CA TRP A 118 0.45 15.15 -37.29
C TRP A 118 0.22 14.09 -36.20
N ALA A 119 1.26 13.42 -35.70
CA ALA A 119 1.20 12.55 -34.51
C ALA A 119 1.56 13.27 -33.20
N LYS A 120 2.06 14.50 -33.28
CA LYS A 120 2.53 15.28 -32.13
C LYS A 120 1.41 16.19 -31.65
N TRP A 121 1.04 16.05 -30.38
CA TRP A 121 -0.06 16.78 -29.76
C TRP A 121 0.48 17.80 -28.77
N VAL A 122 0.08 19.06 -28.90
CA VAL A 122 0.28 20.06 -27.84
C VAL A 122 -0.78 19.79 -26.78
N CYS A 123 -0.36 19.41 -25.58
CA CYS A 123 -1.27 19.26 -24.46
C CYS A 123 -1.58 20.64 -23.85
N VAL A 124 -2.86 20.91 -23.63
CA VAL A 124 -3.36 22.16 -23.06
C VAL A 124 -4.19 21.83 -21.82
N ASP A 125 -3.97 22.54 -20.72
CA ASP A 125 -4.80 22.42 -19.52
C ASP A 125 -6.21 22.97 -19.81
N ALA A 126 -7.23 22.14 -19.60
CA ALA A 126 -8.63 22.50 -19.84
C ALA A 126 -9.38 22.95 -18.58
N GLY A 127 -8.71 22.97 -17.42
CA GLY A 127 -9.33 23.21 -16.11
C GLY A 127 -10.11 22.01 -15.58
N ASN A 128 -10.47 22.04 -14.29
CA ASN A 128 -11.26 21.00 -13.62
C ASN A 128 -10.71 19.57 -13.80
N GLY A 129 -9.38 19.42 -13.77
CA GLY A 129 -8.72 18.11 -13.87
C GLY A 129 -8.72 17.48 -15.26
N LYS A 130 -9.00 18.25 -16.33
CA LYS A 130 -9.04 17.76 -17.72
C LYS A 130 -7.94 18.38 -18.57
N ILE A 131 -7.59 17.70 -19.66
CA ILE A 131 -6.66 18.18 -20.69
C ILE A 131 -7.38 18.29 -22.04
N ALA A 132 -6.80 19.05 -22.96
CA ALA A 132 -7.10 18.99 -24.39
C ALA A 132 -5.82 18.71 -25.19
N LEU A 133 -5.97 18.06 -26.34
CA LEU A 133 -4.87 17.71 -27.23
C LEU A 133 -5.02 18.48 -28.54
N GLN A 134 -4.18 19.48 -28.76
CA GLN A 134 -4.17 20.28 -29.99
C GLN A 134 -3.26 19.63 -31.03
N ALA A 135 -3.76 19.45 -32.25
CA ALA A 135 -3.00 18.93 -33.36
C ALA A 135 -2.18 20.03 -34.07
N ASP A 136 -1.36 19.61 -35.02
CA ASP A 136 -0.63 20.48 -35.97
C ASP A 136 -1.53 21.44 -36.76
N SER A 137 -2.83 21.13 -36.90
CA SER A 137 -3.83 21.99 -37.53
C SER A 137 -4.28 23.19 -36.66
N GLY A 138 -3.85 23.23 -35.39
CA GLY A 138 -4.32 24.21 -34.40
C GLY A 138 -5.70 23.89 -33.80
N ARG A 139 -6.37 22.84 -34.28
CA ARG A 139 -7.65 22.34 -33.74
C ARG A 139 -7.42 21.24 -32.69
N TYR A 140 -8.43 20.99 -31.86
CA TYR A 140 -8.34 20.05 -30.75
C TYR A 140 -8.99 18.70 -31.09
N LEU A 141 -8.39 17.63 -30.57
CA LEU A 141 -8.93 16.29 -30.54
C LEU A 141 -10.22 16.26 -29.70
N ALA A 142 -11.29 15.79 -30.30
CA ALA A 142 -12.63 15.89 -29.77
C ALA A 142 -13.49 14.68 -30.12
N ARG A 143 -14.39 14.32 -29.22
CA ARG A 143 -15.45 13.35 -29.49
C ARG A 143 -16.49 13.97 -30.43
N CYS A 144 -16.84 13.25 -31.47
CA CYS A 144 -17.81 13.65 -32.47
C CYS A 144 -18.92 12.60 -32.57
N ASN A 145 -20.12 12.93 -32.10
CA ASN A 145 -21.26 12.03 -32.15
C ASN A 145 -21.90 12.00 -33.55
N SER A 146 -22.07 10.80 -34.11
CA SER A 146 -22.72 10.52 -35.39
C SER A 146 -22.09 11.27 -36.56
N CYS A 147 -20.79 11.58 -36.49
CA CYS A 147 -20.05 12.30 -37.52
C CYS A 147 -19.54 11.41 -38.66
N LEU A 148 -19.76 10.10 -38.56
CA LEU A 148 -19.38 9.10 -39.55
C LEU A 148 -20.59 8.21 -39.90
N PRO A 149 -21.07 8.25 -41.14
CA PRO A 149 -22.12 7.35 -41.61
C PRO A 149 -21.68 5.88 -41.55
N GLY A 150 -22.47 5.03 -40.88
CA GLY A 150 -22.22 3.58 -40.83
C GLY A 150 -21.07 3.14 -39.92
N ALA A 151 -20.60 4.02 -39.02
CA ALA A 151 -19.59 3.73 -38.01
C ALA A 151 -20.19 3.78 -36.59
N TYR A 152 -19.37 3.48 -35.58
CA TYR A 152 -19.74 3.71 -34.18
C TYR A 152 -20.10 5.20 -33.96
N PRO A 153 -21.03 5.50 -33.03
CA PRO A 153 -21.56 6.84 -32.89
C PRO A 153 -20.51 7.85 -32.42
N ASN A 154 -19.60 7.49 -31.52
CA ASN A 154 -18.67 8.45 -30.91
C ASN A 154 -17.25 8.31 -31.49
N ALA A 155 -16.99 8.96 -32.62
CA ALA A 155 -15.67 8.96 -33.25
C ALA A 155 -14.77 10.08 -32.71
N ALA A 156 -13.45 9.87 -32.66
CA ALA A 156 -12.50 10.93 -32.31
C ALA A 156 -12.05 11.70 -33.56
N PHE A 157 -12.33 13.00 -33.60
CA PHE A 157 -12.00 13.92 -34.69
C PHE A 157 -11.14 15.07 -34.19
N VAL A 158 -10.43 15.74 -35.10
CA VAL A 158 -9.68 16.97 -34.80
C VAL A 158 -10.43 18.15 -35.38
N HIS A 159 -11.49 18.59 -34.71
CA HIS A 159 -12.41 19.59 -35.24
C HIS A 159 -12.69 20.76 -34.30
N ALA A 160 -12.57 20.55 -32.99
CA ALA A 160 -12.87 21.55 -31.98
C ALA A 160 -11.93 22.75 -32.10
N THR A 161 -12.48 23.94 -31.86
CA THR A 161 -11.77 25.21 -32.04
C THR A 161 -11.29 25.82 -30.73
N SER A 162 -11.87 25.38 -29.61
CA SER A 162 -11.55 25.86 -28.28
C SER A 162 -11.49 24.73 -27.26
N VAL A 163 -10.56 24.87 -26.30
CA VAL A 163 -10.46 24.01 -25.11
C VAL A 163 -11.70 24.10 -24.20
N SER A 164 -12.50 25.16 -24.32
CA SER A 164 -13.76 25.31 -23.57
C SER A 164 -14.89 24.39 -24.07
N GLU A 165 -14.74 23.77 -25.24
CA GLU A 165 -15.73 22.85 -25.79
C GLU A 165 -15.65 21.51 -25.05
N ALA A 166 -16.73 21.12 -24.34
CA ALA A 166 -16.70 19.96 -23.43
C ALA A 166 -16.26 18.65 -24.09
N TYR A 167 -16.62 18.43 -25.35
CA TYR A 167 -16.25 17.25 -26.13
C TYR A 167 -14.77 17.24 -26.58
N ALA A 168 -14.04 18.33 -26.39
CA ALA A 168 -12.59 18.44 -26.61
C ALA A 168 -11.77 18.24 -25.33
N GLN A 169 -12.45 18.07 -24.18
CA GLN A 169 -11.82 17.90 -22.88
C GLN A 169 -11.78 16.42 -22.49
N TRP A 170 -10.62 15.96 -22.06
CA TRP A 170 -10.36 14.58 -21.67
C TRP A 170 -9.92 14.51 -20.22
N THR A 171 -10.58 13.69 -19.41
CA THR A 171 -10.05 13.33 -18.09
C THR A 171 -8.95 12.28 -18.28
N VAL A 172 -7.76 12.56 -17.76
CA VAL A 172 -6.64 11.64 -17.75
C VAL A 172 -6.81 10.65 -16.61
N VAL A 173 -6.89 9.37 -16.94
CA VAL A 173 -6.89 8.27 -15.97
C VAL A 173 -5.56 7.53 -16.10
N SER A 174 -4.63 7.79 -15.20
CA SER A 174 -3.30 7.17 -15.20
C SER A 174 -3.35 5.75 -14.62
N LYS A 175 -2.61 4.83 -15.25
CA LYS A 175 -2.36 3.48 -14.74
C LYS A 175 -1.19 3.44 -13.74
N ASN A 176 -0.59 4.59 -13.40
CA ASN A 176 0.39 4.66 -12.33
C ASN A 176 -0.34 4.42 -11.00
N PRO A 177 -0.02 3.36 -10.23
CA PRO A 177 -0.46 3.26 -8.85
C PRO A 177 0.00 4.54 -8.14
N SER A 178 -0.86 5.12 -7.32
CA SER A 178 -0.61 6.40 -6.65
C SER A 178 0.74 6.42 -5.91
N ALA A 179 1.17 5.27 -5.36
CA ALA A 179 2.49 5.11 -4.74
C ALA A 179 3.67 5.30 -5.72
N GLY A 180 3.54 4.86 -6.98
CA GLY A 180 4.57 5.14 -7.99
C GLY A 180 4.61 6.61 -8.39
N LEU A 181 3.47 7.30 -8.38
CA LEU A 181 3.40 8.74 -8.65
C LEU A 181 3.96 9.57 -7.48
N SER A 182 3.70 9.18 -6.23
CA SER A 182 4.24 9.88 -5.06
C SER A 182 5.78 9.86 -5.00
N MET A 183 6.41 8.81 -5.55
CA MET A 183 7.86 8.74 -5.71
C MET A 183 8.38 9.73 -6.76
N VAL A 184 7.70 9.84 -7.90
CA VAL A 184 8.04 10.81 -8.97
C VAL A 184 7.91 12.25 -8.48
N LEU A 185 6.89 12.52 -7.66
CA LEU A 185 6.66 13.84 -7.08
C LEU A 185 7.56 14.15 -5.87
N GLY A 186 8.36 13.18 -5.43
CA GLY A 186 9.31 13.36 -4.32
C GLY A 186 8.67 13.41 -2.93
N PHE A 187 7.44 12.90 -2.78
CA PHE A 187 6.79 12.79 -1.47
C PHE A 187 7.19 11.51 -0.74
N HIS A 188 7.35 10.40 -1.46
CA HIS A 188 7.55 9.09 -0.84
C HIS A 188 8.80 9.01 0.04
N HIS A 189 9.97 9.47 -0.43
CA HIS A 189 11.19 9.40 0.37
C HIS A 189 11.16 10.29 1.61
N LYS A 190 10.29 11.30 1.66
CA LYS A 190 10.08 12.12 2.87
C LYS A 190 9.42 11.35 4.00
N PHE A 191 8.57 10.38 3.69
CA PHE A 191 8.01 9.48 4.69
C PHE A 191 9.10 8.57 5.29
N ILE A 192 10.14 8.19 4.52
CA ILE A 192 11.31 7.46 5.03
C ILE A 192 12.08 8.32 6.04
N GLU A 193 12.28 9.60 5.74
CA GLU A 193 12.95 10.54 6.65
C GLU A 193 12.24 10.64 8.00
N ILE A 194 10.89 10.69 8.00
CA ILE A 194 10.08 10.70 9.23
C ILE A 194 10.36 9.48 10.09
N HIS A 195 10.39 8.29 9.49
CA HIS A 195 10.54 7.06 10.24
C HIS A 195 11.98 6.81 10.72
N LEU A 196 12.98 7.46 10.08
CA LEU A 196 14.38 7.37 10.46
C LEU A 196 14.83 8.44 11.46
N GLU A 197 14.09 9.55 11.59
CA GLU A 197 14.47 10.61 12.51
C GLU A 197 14.36 10.10 13.95
N SER A 198 15.45 10.21 14.72
CA SER A 198 15.61 9.55 16.01
C SER A 198 14.47 9.78 17.02
N LYS A 199 13.90 10.99 17.09
CA LYS A 199 12.78 11.24 18.03
C LYS A 199 11.47 10.67 17.52
N SER A 200 11.27 10.71 16.21
CA SER A 200 10.10 10.17 15.53
C SER A 200 10.10 8.65 15.62
N GLU A 201 11.25 8.00 15.36
CA GLU A 201 11.47 6.56 15.49
C GLU A 201 11.19 6.07 16.92
N HIS A 202 11.69 6.80 17.93
CA HIS A 202 11.46 6.48 19.34
C HIS A 202 9.96 6.47 19.73
N GLU A 203 9.13 7.29 19.08
CA GLU A 203 7.66 7.27 19.26
C GLU A 203 6.97 6.26 18.35
N ALA A 204 7.54 5.98 17.17
CA ALA A 204 7.02 5.02 16.21
C ALA A 204 7.08 3.59 16.75
N HIS A 205 8.05 3.27 17.59
CA HIS A 205 8.24 1.94 18.16
C HIS A 205 8.03 1.94 19.68
N ASP A 206 7.87 0.75 20.24
CA ASP A 206 7.57 0.52 21.66
C ASP A 206 6.18 1.04 22.06
N CYS A 207 6.10 1.91 23.08
CA CYS A 207 4.85 2.05 23.82
C CYS A 207 3.76 2.86 23.13
N LEU A 208 4.08 3.58 22.05
CA LEU A 208 3.15 4.42 21.28
C LEU A 208 2.89 3.88 19.86
N PHE A 209 3.44 2.71 19.57
CA PHE A 209 3.54 2.07 18.27
C PHE A 209 2.30 2.16 17.37
N PHE A 210 1.13 1.73 17.87
CA PHE A 210 -0.10 1.75 17.07
C PHE A 210 -0.55 3.16 16.71
N LEU A 211 -0.56 4.07 17.69
CA LEU A 211 -1.11 5.41 17.53
C LEU A 211 -0.23 6.24 16.60
N TRP A 212 1.10 6.12 16.74
CA TRP A 212 2.04 6.82 15.88
C TRP A 212 1.91 6.36 14.43
N HIS A 213 1.89 5.04 14.19
CA HIS A 213 1.74 4.50 12.84
C HIS A 213 0.38 4.83 12.22
N ARG A 214 -0.71 4.91 13.01
CA ARG A 214 -2.03 5.31 12.50
C ARG A 214 -2.01 6.70 11.86
N ARG A 215 -1.45 7.71 12.55
CA ARG A 215 -1.33 9.06 11.98
C ARG A 215 -0.44 9.06 10.73
N TYR A 216 0.65 8.28 10.76
CA TYR A 216 1.55 8.13 9.62
C TYR A 216 0.86 7.55 8.38
N LEU A 217 0.06 6.49 8.55
CA LEU A 217 -0.72 5.86 7.50
C LEU A 217 -1.79 6.80 6.94
N LEU A 218 -2.53 7.51 7.80
CA LEU A 218 -3.55 8.49 7.39
C LEU A 218 -2.94 9.61 6.55
N ALA A 219 -1.76 10.11 6.93
CA ALA A 219 -1.06 11.14 6.16
C ALA A 219 -0.58 10.62 4.80
N TYR A 220 -0.09 9.37 4.74
CA TYR A 220 0.32 8.75 3.48
C TYR A 220 -0.87 8.51 2.56
N GLU A 221 -1.98 7.96 3.07
CA GLU A 221 -3.22 7.79 2.32
C GLU A 221 -3.76 9.12 1.80
N THR A 222 -3.77 10.16 2.65
CA THR A 222 -4.20 11.51 2.28
C THR A 222 -3.34 12.09 1.16
N MET A 223 -2.02 11.91 1.25
CA MET A 223 -1.10 12.28 0.18
C MET A 223 -1.45 11.56 -1.11
N LEU A 224 -1.64 10.23 -1.09
CA LEU A 224 -2.02 9.45 -2.27
C LEU A 224 -3.35 9.92 -2.88
N ARG A 225 -4.36 10.20 -2.07
CA ARG A 225 -5.68 10.71 -2.50
C ARG A 225 -5.58 12.08 -3.17
N SER A 226 -4.62 12.91 -2.74
CA SER A 226 -4.44 14.26 -3.26
C SER A 226 -3.77 14.32 -4.64
N LEU A 227 -3.17 13.22 -5.12
CA LEU A 227 -2.38 13.21 -6.36
C LEU A 227 -3.24 13.36 -7.63
N GLY A 228 -4.57 13.32 -7.50
CA GLY A 228 -5.52 13.52 -8.59
C GLY A 228 -6.89 12.94 -8.28
N ASP A 229 -7.92 13.41 -8.99
CA ASP A 229 -9.31 12.97 -8.78
C ASP A 229 -9.49 11.46 -8.90
N GLN A 230 -8.69 10.80 -9.74
CA GLN A 230 -8.69 9.34 -9.90
C GLN A 230 -8.23 8.59 -8.64
N TYR A 231 -7.50 9.25 -7.74
CA TYR A 231 -6.97 8.66 -6.52
C TYR A 231 -7.77 9.03 -5.27
N ARG A 232 -8.72 9.97 -5.37
CA ARG A 232 -9.46 10.52 -4.23
C ARG A 232 -10.16 9.48 -3.34
N CYS A 233 -10.47 8.30 -3.91
CA CYS A 233 -11.15 7.20 -3.23
C CYS A 233 -10.22 6.04 -2.85
N ILE A 234 -8.91 6.17 -3.05
CA ILE A 234 -7.97 5.11 -2.64
C ILE A 234 -8.01 4.95 -1.12
N THR A 235 -8.02 3.71 -0.66
CA THR A 235 -7.70 3.33 0.71
C THR A 235 -6.43 2.48 0.70
N LEU A 236 -5.62 2.57 1.75
CA LEU A 236 -4.53 1.64 1.95
C LEU A 236 -5.12 0.25 2.23
N PRO A 237 -4.77 -0.78 1.44
CA PRO A 237 -5.19 -2.13 1.75
C PRO A 237 -4.50 -2.60 3.04
N PHE A 238 -5.03 -3.64 3.66
CA PHE A 238 -4.32 -4.46 4.63
C PHE A 238 -4.18 -5.88 4.07
N TRP A 239 -3.31 -6.70 4.65
CA TRP A 239 -3.16 -8.11 4.27
C TRP A 239 -3.97 -8.99 5.20
N ASP A 240 -4.85 -9.80 4.63
CA ASP A 240 -5.43 -10.91 5.36
C ASP A 240 -4.41 -12.06 5.47
N PHE A 241 -3.55 -11.95 6.48
CA PHE A 241 -2.52 -12.94 6.75
C PHE A 241 -3.10 -14.31 7.18
N SER A 242 -4.36 -14.37 7.63
CA SER A 242 -4.97 -15.62 8.11
C SER A 242 -5.22 -16.55 6.93
N THR A 243 -5.86 -16.03 5.89
CA THR A 243 -6.01 -16.71 4.60
C THR A 243 -4.66 -17.10 4.00
N LEU A 244 -3.65 -16.22 4.10
CA LEU A 244 -2.30 -16.48 3.61
C LEU A 244 -1.66 -17.68 4.33
N SER A 245 -1.66 -17.67 5.66
CA SER A 245 -1.01 -18.71 6.45
C SER A 245 -1.77 -20.04 6.37
N ALA A 246 -3.10 -20.02 6.19
CA ALA A 246 -3.91 -21.19 5.89
C ALA A 246 -3.57 -21.81 4.51
N LYS A 247 -3.40 -20.99 3.46
CA LYS A 247 -2.93 -21.46 2.14
C LYS A 247 -1.55 -22.11 2.24
N TYR A 248 -0.65 -21.51 3.02
CA TYR A 248 0.68 -22.06 3.26
C TYR A 248 0.64 -23.36 4.07
N ALA A 249 -0.19 -23.43 5.11
CA ALA A 249 -0.38 -24.64 5.93
C ALA A 249 -0.90 -25.81 5.11
N THR A 250 -1.88 -25.56 4.24
CA THR A 250 -2.45 -26.59 3.34
C THR A 250 -1.54 -26.97 2.18
N GLY A 251 -0.49 -26.20 1.90
CA GLY A 251 0.40 -26.43 0.76
C GLY A 251 -0.18 -25.93 -0.57
N SER A 252 -1.22 -25.08 -0.53
CA SER A 252 -1.79 -24.42 -1.71
C SER A 252 -0.85 -23.38 -2.32
N CYS A 253 0.15 -22.93 -1.56
CA CYS A 253 1.24 -22.05 -1.95
C CYS A 253 2.48 -22.39 -1.12
N SER A 254 3.66 -21.98 -1.60
CA SER A 254 4.95 -22.35 -1.03
C SER A 254 5.79 -21.15 -0.59
N THR A 255 5.56 -19.99 -1.22
CA THR A 255 6.35 -18.78 -1.00
C THR A 255 5.44 -17.61 -0.64
N PHE A 256 6.00 -16.58 0.01
CA PHE A 256 5.26 -15.43 0.46
C PHE A 256 4.50 -14.73 -0.70
N PRO A 257 5.11 -14.46 -1.87
CA PRO A 257 4.40 -13.86 -3.00
C PRO A 257 3.36 -14.78 -3.66
N GLU A 258 3.50 -16.11 -3.58
CA GLU A 258 2.46 -17.06 -4.02
C GLU A 258 1.26 -17.04 -3.07
N CYS A 259 1.52 -17.00 -1.76
CA CYS A 259 0.48 -16.97 -0.74
C CYS A 259 -0.19 -15.59 -0.64
N ASN A 260 0.48 -14.53 -1.11
CA ASN A 260 0.01 -13.14 -1.12
C ASN A 260 0.26 -12.47 -2.47
N PRO A 261 -0.71 -12.58 -3.40
CA PRO A 261 -0.60 -11.95 -4.73
C PRO A 261 -0.34 -10.44 -4.69
N LEU A 262 -0.75 -9.75 -3.62
CA LEU A 262 -0.55 -8.31 -3.49
C LEU A 262 0.93 -7.91 -3.47
N LEU A 263 1.82 -8.78 -2.96
CA LEU A 263 3.25 -8.55 -3.05
C LEU A 263 3.67 -8.46 -4.52
N SER A 264 3.26 -9.44 -5.33
CA SER A 264 3.54 -9.50 -6.76
C SER A 264 2.93 -8.31 -7.51
N ASP A 265 1.68 -7.95 -7.20
CA ASP A 265 0.99 -6.80 -7.78
C ASP A 265 1.70 -5.47 -7.51
N MET A 266 2.42 -5.37 -6.38
CA MET A 266 3.22 -4.20 -6.03
C MET A 266 4.67 -4.25 -6.52
N GLY A 267 4.97 -5.21 -7.40
CA GLY A 267 6.28 -5.38 -8.03
C GLY A 267 7.30 -6.09 -7.14
N ALA A 268 6.88 -7.00 -6.25
CA ALA A 268 7.77 -7.81 -5.42
C ALA A 268 8.78 -8.66 -6.21
N LEU A 269 8.43 -9.04 -7.45
CA LEU A 269 9.19 -9.98 -8.25
C LEU A 269 10.01 -9.27 -9.34
N GLU A 270 11.16 -9.86 -9.69
CA GLU A 270 12.03 -9.40 -10.77
C GLU A 270 11.37 -9.62 -12.14
N THR A 271 11.35 -8.62 -13.02
CA THR A 271 10.69 -8.76 -14.35
C THR A 271 11.54 -8.29 -15.54
N VAL A 272 12.86 -8.47 -15.48
CA VAL A 272 13.84 -8.20 -16.57
C VAL A 272 14.31 -6.73 -16.68
N GLY A 273 15.65 -6.50 -16.70
CA GLY A 273 16.28 -5.17 -16.84
C GLY A 273 17.72 -5.07 -16.29
N TYR A 274 18.25 -3.85 -16.15
CA TYR A 274 19.51 -3.55 -15.42
C TYR A 274 19.26 -3.67 -13.91
N ASP A 275 19.61 -4.82 -13.35
CA ASP A 275 19.67 -5.10 -11.90
C ASP A 275 21.05 -4.66 -11.36
N LEU A 276 21.06 -3.96 -10.22
CA LEU A 276 22.30 -3.58 -9.52
C LEU A 276 22.95 -4.80 -8.81
N GLY A 277 22.22 -5.90 -8.68
CA GLY A 277 22.69 -7.19 -8.16
C GLY A 277 22.73 -7.25 -6.63
N ALA A 278 23.35 -8.29 -6.09
CA ALA A 278 23.54 -8.42 -4.65
C ALA A 278 24.55 -7.39 -4.13
N GLY A 279 24.30 -6.81 -2.96
CA GLY A 279 25.23 -5.87 -2.35
C GLY A 279 24.71 -5.12 -1.14
N THR A 280 25.54 -4.18 -0.67
CA THR A 280 25.18 -3.21 0.35
C THR A 280 24.52 -1.99 -0.30
N TYR A 281 23.30 -1.70 0.10
CA TYR A 281 22.54 -0.54 -0.37
C TYR A 281 22.31 0.44 0.76
N THR A 282 22.01 1.70 0.40
CA THR A 282 21.67 2.74 1.38
C THR A 282 20.34 3.39 1.00
N VAL A 283 19.38 3.34 1.91
CA VAL A 283 18.07 4.00 1.78
C VAL A 283 17.98 5.07 2.86
N SER A 284 17.92 6.33 2.44
CA SER A 284 17.90 7.52 3.31
C SER A 284 18.98 7.51 4.41
N GLY A 285 20.17 7.02 4.09
CA GLY A 285 21.30 6.91 5.03
C GLY A 285 21.37 5.59 5.80
N ALA A 286 20.30 4.80 5.85
CA ALA A 286 20.31 3.49 6.47
C ALA A 286 20.90 2.43 5.53
N GLY A 287 21.94 1.72 5.99
CA GLY A 287 22.56 0.62 5.25
C GLY A 287 21.74 -0.67 5.38
N CYS A 288 21.56 -1.38 4.26
CA CYS A 288 20.96 -2.72 4.24
C CYS A 288 21.72 -3.65 3.30
N GLN A 289 21.72 -4.95 3.60
CA GLN A 289 22.13 -5.98 2.66
C GLN A 289 20.94 -6.37 1.79
N ALA A 290 21.15 -6.56 0.49
CA ALA A 290 20.12 -7.03 -0.42
C ALA A 290 20.69 -8.08 -1.37
N ASP A 291 19.90 -9.11 -1.67
CA ASP A 291 20.24 -10.09 -2.70
C ASP A 291 20.12 -9.51 -4.12
N THR A 292 19.31 -8.46 -4.29
CA THR A 292 19.06 -7.80 -5.57
C THR A 292 18.49 -6.39 -5.34
N CYS A 293 18.54 -5.54 -6.37
CA CYS A 293 17.71 -4.33 -6.42
C CYS A 293 16.56 -4.60 -7.39
N VAL A 294 15.40 -4.98 -6.83
CA VAL A 294 14.26 -5.45 -7.62
C VAL A 294 13.76 -4.33 -8.53
N LYS A 295 13.94 -4.56 -9.82
CA LYS A 295 13.47 -3.72 -10.91
C LYS A 295 12.43 -4.48 -11.71
N SER A 296 11.19 -3.99 -11.67
CA SER A 296 10.11 -4.52 -12.48
C SER A 296 9.51 -3.43 -13.38
N ALA A 297 8.66 -3.83 -14.33
CA ALA A 297 7.88 -2.89 -15.13
C ALA A 297 6.90 -2.06 -14.25
N HIS A 298 6.66 -2.49 -13.00
CA HIS A 298 5.75 -1.85 -12.08
C HIS A 298 6.25 -0.45 -11.64
N PRO A 299 5.40 0.59 -11.64
CA PRO A 299 5.81 1.95 -11.33
C PRO A 299 6.42 2.14 -9.93
N VAL A 300 5.99 1.35 -8.94
CA VAL A 300 6.55 1.39 -7.57
C VAL A 300 8.05 1.08 -7.58
N THR A 301 8.49 0.05 -8.30
CA THR A 301 9.92 -0.29 -8.31
C THR A 301 10.72 0.65 -9.20
N ARG A 302 10.21 0.98 -10.39
CA ARG A 302 10.97 1.77 -11.38
C ARG A 302 11.08 3.25 -11.02
N ASN A 303 10.15 3.78 -10.22
CA ASN A 303 10.16 5.17 -9.79
C ASN A 303 10.82 5.35 -8.42
N PHE A 304 11.21 4.27 -7.74
CA PHE A 304 11.78 4.35 -6.41
C PHE A 304 13.01 5.26 -6.37
N CYS A 305 13.01 6.15 -5.39
CA CYS A 305 14.13 7.02 -5.07
C CYS A 305 14.52 6.84 -3.61
N GLN A 306 15.77 6.49 -3.38
CA GLN A 306 16.28 6.08 -2.08
C GLN A 306 16.49 7.25 -1.10
N SER A 307 16.58 8.49 -1.56
CA SER A 307 16.82 9.66 -0.70
C SER A 307 16.49 10.98 -1.39
N GLN A 308 16.36 12.06 -0.60
CA GLN A 308 16.22 13.42 -1.12
C GLN A 308 17.39 13.84 -2.01
N ASP A 309 18.63 13.51 -1.65
CA ASP A 309 19.80 13.88 -2.45
C ASP A 309 19.77 13.20 -3.82
N ALA A 310 19.41 11.91 -3.86
CA ALA A 310 19.24 11.17 -5.09
C ALA A 310 18.12 11.74 -5.95
N PHE A 311 17.02 12.15 -5.32
CA PHE A 311 15.88 12.81 -5.99
C PHE A 311 16.31 14.14 -6.62
N SER A 312 16.92 15.04 -5.83
CA SER A 312 17.38 16.36 -6.28
C SER A 312 18.42 16.26 -7.40
N THR A 313 19.30 15.26 -7.36
CA THR A 313 20.37 15.07 -8.34
C THR A 313 19.97 14.19 -9.53
N LYS A 314 18.72 13.69 -9.56
CA LYS A 314 18.19 12.77 -10.58
C LYS A 314 19.01 11.48 -10.71
N ARG A 315 19.46 10.93 -9.58
CA ARG A 315 20.27 9.71 -9.45
C ARG A 315 19.60 8.66 -8.57
N CYS A 316 18.27 8.58 -8.65
CA CYS A 316 17.49 7.56 -7.98
C CYS A 316 17.90 6.16 -8.44
N TYR A 317 17.81 5.17 -7.54
CA TYR A 317 18.09 3.77 -7.90
C TYR A 317 17.17 3.23 -8.99
N GLN A 318 15.89 3.64 -9.02
CA GLN A 318 14.87 3.11 -9.95
C GLN A 318 14.70 1.59 -9.83
N CYS A 319 14.95 1.07 -8.63
CA CYS A 319 14.78 -0.30 -8.18
C CYS A 319 14.77 -0.30 -6.65
N ILE A 320 14.09 -1.26 -6.01
CA ILE A 320 14.02 -1.34 -4.54
C ILE A 320 14.98 -2.43 -4.05
N PRO A 321 15.95 -2.14 -3.16
CA PRO A 321 16.79 -3.17 -2.55
C PRO A 321 15.92 -4.16 -1.75
N ARG A 322 15.92 -5.43 -2.18
CA ARG A 322 15.16 -6.53 -1.55
C ARG A 322 15.99 -7.81 -1.54
N ASN A 323 15.61 -8.72 -0.67
CA ASN A 323 16.03 -10.12 -0.80
C ASN A 323 15.15 -10.84 -1.84
N LYS A 324 15.54 -12.05 -2.23
CA LYS A 324 14.76 -12.86 -3.18
C LYS A 324 13.49 -13.40 -2.55
N TRP A 325 12.44 -12.57 -2.49
CA TRP A 325 11.16 -12.93 -1.88
C TRP A 325 10.45 -14.11 -2.56
N SER A 326 10.81 -14.43 -3.81
CA SER A 326 10.39 -15.65 -4.50
C SER A 326 10.86 -16.94 -3.82
N LEU A 327 11.74 -16.86 -2.82
CA LEU A 327 12.24 -17.98 -2.02
C LEU A 327 11.84 -17.88 -0.54
N THR A 328 11.23 -16.76 -0.13
CA THR A 328 10.87 -16.50 1.26
C THR A 328 9.56 -17.21 1.62
N ALA A 329 9.51 -17.91 2.75
CA ALA A 329 8.27 -18.45 3.31
C ALA A 329 7.51 -17.42 4.15
N PRO A 330 6.16 -17.55 4.25
CA PRO A 330 5.38 -16.87 5.27
C PRO A 330 5.89 -17.16 6.69
N PRO A 331 6.07 -16.14 7.54
CA PRO A 331 6.51 -16.33 8.93
C PRO A 331 5.48 -17.10 9.76
N SER A 332 5.92 -17.92 10.71
CA SER A 332 5.03 -18.60 11.67
C SER A 332 4.17 -17.65 12.51
N ASP A 333 4.59 -16.39 12.65
CA ASP A 333 3.84 -15.38 13.41
C ASP A 333 2.56 -14.91 12.73
N THR A 334 2.32 -15.36 11.50
CA THR A 334 1.11 -15.09 10.71
C THR A 334 0.00 -16.12 10.89
N TYR A 335 0.19 -17.20 11.65
CA TYR A 335 -0.93 -18.12 11.92
C TYR A 335 -1.98 -17.50 12.84
N ILE A 336 -3.26 -17.77 12.59
CA ILE A 336 -4.36 -17.17 13.36
C ILE A 336 -4.26 -17.48 14.87
N SER A 337 -3.73 -18.65 15.26
CA SER A 337 -3.48 -19.00 16.66
C SER A 337 -2.45 -18.07 17.32
N ASN A 338 -1.40 -17.69 16.60
CA ASN A 338 -0.38 -16.78 17.12
C ASN A 338 -0.96 -15.37 17.22
N VAL A 339 -1.71 -14.93 16.21
CA VAL A 339 -2.34 -13.61 16.25
C VAL A 339 -3.40 -13.52 17.35
N TYR A 340 -4.22 -14.55 17.55
CA TYR A 340 -5.11 -14.60 18.72
C TYR A 340 -4.33 -14.34 20.01
N ASN A 341 -3.18 -14.99 20.19
CA ASN A 341 -2.38 -14.82 21.40
C ASN A 341 -1.78 -13.41 21.51
N GLN A 342 -1.38 -12.80 20.39
CA GLN A 342 -0.89 -11.41 20.37
C GLN A 342 -1.94 -10.40 20.87
N LEU A 343 -3.22 -10.66 20.59
CA LEU A 343 -4.32 -9.78 20.99
C LEU A 343 -4.89 -10.13 22.37
N PHE A 344 -4.97 -11.42 22.71
CA PHE A 344 -5.83 -11.91 23.78
C PHE A 344 -5.17 -12.81 24.85
N SER A 345 -3.88 -13.16 24.76
CA SER A 345 -3.27 -14.18 25.64
C SER A 345 -3.03 -13.77 27.10
N SER A 346 -3.55 -12.63 27.57
CA SER A 346 -3.13 -12.10 28.88
C SER A 346 -4.16 -11.24 29.58
N LYS A 347 -5.16 -11.88 30.20
CA LYS A 347 -6.07 -11.23 31.15
C LYS A 347 -5.35 -10.87 32.47
N PRO A 348 -5.65 -9.72 33.13
CA PRO A 348 -6.43 -8.60 32.58
C PRO A 348 -5.71 -7.99 31.37
N TYR A 349 -6.51 -7.63 30.36
CA TYR A 349 -6.00 -7.05 29.13
C TYR A 349 -5.33 -5.71 29.39
N ASP A 350 -4.24 -5.45 28.67
CA ASP A 350 -3.40 -4.28 28.86
C ASP A 350 -2.78 -3.88 27.51
N PHE A 351 -2.78 -2.59 27.23
CA PHE A 351 -2.27 -1.97 26.00
C PHE A 351 -0.80 -2.33 25.79
N THR A 352 0.01 -2.32 26.85
CA THR A 352 1.43 -2.74 26.81
C THR A 352 1.57 -4.15 26.27
N LYS A 353 0.70 -5.07 26.68
CA LYS A 353 0.80 -6.48 26.30
C LYS A 353 0.41 -6.69 24.85
N VAL A 354 -0.67 -6.07 24.37
CA VAL A 354 -1.05 -6.15 22.96
C VAL A 354 -0.02 -5.45 22.06
N THR A 355 0.52 -4.30 22.49
CA THR A 355 1.57 -3.61 21.74
C THR A 355 2.82 -4.47 21.60
N LYS A 356 3.34 -5.04 22.69
CA LYS A 356 4.48 -5.98 22.62
C LYS A 356 4.14 -7.25 21.84
N GLY A 357 2.92 -7.74 21.99
CA GLY A 357 2.41 -8.91 21.27
C GLY A 357 2.48 -8.71 19.76
N VAL A 358 1.92 -7.62 19.24
CA VAL A 358 1.90 -7.34 17.80
C VAL A 358 3.27 -6.88 17.29
N GLN A 359 3.93 -5.94 17.98
CA GLN A 359 5.21 -5.36 17.54
C GLN A 359 6.30 -6.42 17.45
N TYR A 360 6.50 -7.23 18.50
CA TYR A 360 7.63 -8.17 18.55
C TYR A 360 7.33 -9.54 17.93
N ARG A 361 6.07 -9.82 17.54
CA ARG A 361 5.71 -11.05 16.81
C ARG A 361 5.36 -10.75 15.36
N TYR A 362 4.10 -10.48 15.02
CA TYR A 362 3.67 -10.28 13.64
C TYR A 362 4.52 -9.21 12.93
N HIS A 363 4.66 -8.03 13.52
CA HIS A 363 5.37 -6.90 12.90
C HIS A 363 6.84 -7.22 12.63
N ASN A 364 7.62 -7.54 13.67
CA ASN A 364 9.03 -7.89 13.50
C ASN A 364 9.22 -9.16 12.65
N GLY A 365 8.30 -10.12 12.71
CA GLY A 365 8.34 -11.34 11.90
C GLY A 365 8.23 -11.07 10.41
N ILE A 366 7.36 -10.14 9.99
CA ILE A 366 7.28 -9.72 8.58
C ILE A 366 8.54 -8.95 8.17
N HIS A 367 8.95 -7.95 8.95
CA HIS A 367 10.16 -7.17 8.66
C HIS A 367 11.40 -8.06 8.55
N GLY A 368 11.56 -9.02 9.47
CA GLY A 368 12.66 -9.97 9.49
C GLY A 368 12.64 -10.96 8.31
N ALA A 369 11.46 -11.39 7.86
CA ALA A 369 11.34 -12.33 6.74
C ALA A 369 11.53 -11.66 5.38
N LEU A 370 11.04 -10.44 5.19
CA LEU A 370 11.26 -9.67 3.97
C LEU A 370 12.69 -9.09 3.92
N ALA A 371 13.25 -8.74 5.07
CA ALA A 371 14.62 -8.24 5.25
C ALA A 371 15.00 -7.10 4.29
N SER A 372 16.30 -6.86 4.09
CA SER A 372 16.80 -5.77 3.24
C SER A 372 16.21 -4.41 3.62
N THR A 373 15.65 -3.63 2.69
CA THR A 373 14.97 -2.36 3.00
C THR A 373 13.90 -2.54 4.08
N MET A 374 13.06 -3.58 3.96
CA MET A 374 12.06 -3.94 4.98
C MET A 374 12.70 -4.38 6.30
N GLY A 375 13.96 -4.78 6.32
CA GLY A 375 14.72 -5.15 7.53
C GLY A 375 15.46 -3.98 8.17
N THR A 376 15.09 -2.72 7.86
CA THR A 376 15.63 -1.51 8.52
C THR A 376 14.53 -0.51 8.90
N PHE A 377 14.86 0.51 9.69
CA PHE A 377 13.98 1.66 9.89
C PHE A 377 13.78 2.52 8.63
N ALA A 378 14.47 2.24 7.53
CA ALA A 378 14.14 2.81 6.22
C ALA A 378 13.08 1.99 5.45
N SER A 379 12.44 1.02 6.12
CA SER A 379 11.41 0.15 5.55
C SER A 379 10.24 0.87 4.86
N PRO A 380 9.81 2.10 5.24
CA PRO A 380 8.81 2.82 4.45
C PRO A 380 9.20 3.10 2.99
N GLY A 381 10.49 2.97 2.65
CA GLY A 381 10.96 3.06 1.27
C GLY A 381 10.42 1.96 0.38
N ASP A 382 10.00 0.83 0.95
CA ASP A 382 9.26 -0.18 0.23
C ASP A 382 7.75 0.03 0.47
N PRO A 383 6.92 0.29 -0.57
CA PRO A 383 5.49 0.52 -0.37
C PRO A 383 4.72 -0.63 0.29
N ILE A 384 5.30 -1.83 0.33
CA ILE A 384 4.82 -2.96 1.12
C ILE A 384 4.71 -2.62 2.61
N PHE A 385 5.54 -1.70 3.13
CA PHE A 385 5.45 -1.17 4.50
C PHE A 385 4.05 -0.66 4.85
N TYR A 386 3.44 0.15 3.99
CA TYR A 386 2.15 0.77 4.31
C TYR A 386 1.04 -0.25 4.44
N VAL A 387 1.11 -1.32 3.65
CA VAL A 387 0.12 -2.40 3.68
C VAL A 387 0.37 -3.35 4.86
N HIS A 388 1.64 -3.59 5.19
CA HIS A 388 2.04 -4.28 6.42
C HIS A 388 1.53 -3.53 7.67
N HIS A 389 1.73 -2.21 7.75
CA HIS A 389 1.32 -1.40 8.89
C HIS A 389 -0.19 -1.10 8.91
N ALA A 390 -0.88 -1.09 7.78
CA ALA A 390 -2.35 -1.13 7.77
C ALA A 390 -2.88 -2.41 8.44
N THR A 391 -2.17 -3.54 8.28
CA THR A 391 -2.51 -4.78 8.99
C THR A 391 -2.24 -4.66 10.49
N VAL A 392 -1.13 -4.05 10.90
CA VAL A 392 -0.85 -3.72 12.32
C VAL A 392 -1.98 -2.88 12.92
N ASP A 393 -2.43 -1.87 12.19
CA ASP A 393 -3.53 -1.00 12.61
C ASP A 393 -4.86 -1.76 12.69
N ALA A 394 -5.14 -2.67 11.75
CA ALA A 394 -6.30 -3.54 11.76
C ALA A 394 -6.31 -4.48 12.98
N LEU A 395 -5.15 -5.01 13.38
CA LEU A 395 -5.01 -5.81 14.61
C LEU A 395 -5.34 -5.00 15.87
N TYR A 396 -4.89 -3.73 15.93
CA TYR A 396 -5.27 -2.86 17.02
C TYR A 396 -6.77 -2.52 17.00
N ALA A 397 -7.37 -2.35 15.82
CA ALA A 397 -8.82 -2.14 15.69
C ALA A 397 -9.63 -3.34 16.24
N ILE A 398 -9.20 -4.57 15.96
CA ILE A 398 -9.82 -5.79 16.53
C ILE A 398 -9.69 -5.78 18.06
N TYR A 399 -8.47 -5.57 18.58
CA TYR A 399 -8.26 -5.50 20.03
C TYR A 399 -9.14 -4.42 20.67
N TYR A 400 -9.18 -3.22 20.08
CA TYR A 400 -9.98 -2.11 20.58
C TYR A 400 -11.45 -2.50 20.68
N GLN A 401 -12.03 -3.01 19.59
CA GLN A 401 -13.43 -3.44 19.54
C GLN A 401 -13.76 -4.50 20.59
N CYS A 402 -12.84 -5.43 20.83
CA CYS A 402 -13.07 -6.57 21.69
C CYS A 402 -12.81 -6.31 23.19
N VAL A 403 -11.89 -5.41 23.50
CA VAL A 403 -11.37 -5.23 24.86
C VAL A 403 -11.79 -3.90 25.47
N VAL A 404 -11.93 -2.85 24.66
CA VAL A 404 -12.15 -1.49 25.16
C VAL A 404 -13.65 -1.26 25.36
N PRO A 405 -14.11 -0.94 26.58
CA PRO A 405 -15.52 -0.69 26.84
C PRO A 405 -16.05 0.49 26.01
N PRO A 406 -17.24 0.41 25.41
CA PRO A 406 -17.83 1.53 24.69
C PRO A 406 -18.26 2.65 25.66
N LEU A 407 -17.91 3.90 25.32
CA LEU A 407 -18.22 5.20 25.98
C LEU A 407 -17.25 5.69 27.07
N ASN A 408 -16.84 6.97 26.96
CA ASN A 408 -16.11 7.78 27.96
C ASN A 408 -14.93 7.07 28.64
N VAL A 409 -14.16 6.33 27.84
CA VAL A 409 -12.95 5.66 28.32
C VAL A 409 -11.98 6.71 28.85
N ASP A 410 -11.55 6.56 30.10
CA ASP A 410 -10.39 7.30 30.61
C ASP A 410 -9.21 6.99 29.69
N LEU A 411 -8.67 7.99 29.00
CA LEU A 411 -7.56 7.80 28.06
C LEU A 411 -6.27 7.32 28.74
N LYS A 412 -6.21 7.28 30.07
CA LYS A 412 -5.13 6.63 30.82
C LYS A 412 -5.46 5.21 31.27
N HIS A 413 -6.64 4.69 30.91
CA HIS A 413 -7.03 3.33 31.22
C HIS A 413 -6.07 2.34 30.57
N SER A 414 -5.72 1.27 31.31
CA SER A 414 -4.68 0.32 30.90
C SER A 414 -4.98 -0.42 29.61
N THR A 415 -6.21 -0.41 29.11
CA THR A 415 -6.59 -1.04 27.84
C THR A 415 -6.36 -0.15 26.62
N VAL A 416 -6.14 1.16 26.78
CA VAL A 416 -5.90 2.08 25.65
C VAL A 416 -4.62 2.89 25.79
N TRP A 417 -3.95 2.81 26.94
CA TRP A 417 -2.76 3.59 27.24
C TRP A 417 -1.65 2.73 27.81
N PRO A 418 -0.38 2.95 27.41
CA PRO A 418 0.74 2.19 27.94
C PRO A 418 0.98 2.48 29.42
N ASN A 419 1.32 1.43 30.17
CA ASN A 419 1.82 1.58 31.52
C ASN A 419 3.35 1.74 31.47
N ARG A 420 3.86 2.94 31.80
CA ARG A 420 5.30 3.22 31.82
C ARG A 420 6.11 2.22 32.65
N ALA A 421 5.57 1.70 33.76
CA ALA A 421 6.28 0.73 34.58
C ALA A 421 6.60 -0.58 33.83
N ASN A 422 5.78 -0.95 32.84
CA ASN A 422 5.95 -2.17 32.04
C ASN A 422 6.88 -1.99 30.82
N TRP A 423 7.25 -0.74 30.51
CA TRP A 423 8.16 -0.37 29.42
C TRP A 423 9.50 0.18 29.91
N GLY A 424 9.55 0.68 31.15
CA GLY A 424 10.76 1.28 31.70
C GLY A 424 11.12 2.58 31.00
N ALA A 425 12.40 2.75 30.67
CA ALA A 425 12.92 3.98 30.07
C ALA A 425 12.44 4.19 28.63
N SER A 426 12.12 3.13 27.87
CA SER A 426 11.76 3.26 26.46
C SER A 426 10.44 3.99 26.24
N CYS A 427 9.48 3.86 27.19
CA CYS A 427 8.27 4.67 27.20
C CYS A 427 8.44 5.99 27.96
N SER A 428 9.42 6.79 27.56
CA SER A 428 9.65 8.11 28.14
C SER A 428 9.84 9.17 27.07
N LYS A 429 9.20 10.33 27.27
CA LYS A 429 9.47 11.53 26.49
C LYS A 429 10.59 12.34 27.13
N VAL A 430 11.48 12.91 26.33
CA VAL A 430 12.51 13.84 26.81
C VAL A 430 12.19 15.26 26.30
N ARG A 431 11.89 16.18 27.22
CA ARG A 431 11.68 17.61 26.89
C ARG A 431 12.59 18.48 27.75
N ASN A 432 13.38 19.34 27.12
CA ASN A 432 14.33 20.25 27.78
C ASN A 432 15.26 19.54 28.79
N GLY A 433 15.71 18.33 28.45
CA GLY A 433 16.55 17.50 29.33
C GLY A 433 15.83 16.83 30.49
N VAL A 434 14.50 16.96 30.57
CA VAL A 434 13.66 16.30 31.59
C VAL A 434 12.96 15.10 30.98
N THR A 435 13.16 13.93 31.58
CA THR A 435 12.49 12.67 31.21
C THR A 435 11.15 12.56 31.92
N GLY A 436 10.07 12.43 31.15
CA GLY A 436 8.69 12.31 31.64
C GLY A 436 7.92 11.15 31.00
N ALA A 437 6.70 10.92 31.48
CA ALA A 437 5.75 10.01 30.84
C ALA A 437 5.03 10.71 29.68
N TYR A 438 4.64 9.94 28.67
CA TYR A 438 3.71 10.41 27.65
C TYR A 438 2.31 10.61 28.25
N GLU A 439 1.63 11.63 27.75
CA GLU A 439 0.28 12.03 28.09
C GLU A 439 -0.60 11.96 26.83
N PRO A 440 -1.90 11.60 26.93
CA PRO A 440 -2.79 11.56 25.76
C PRO A 440 -2.83 12.87 24.96
N THR A 441 -2.62 14.00 25.62
CA THR A 441 -2.61 15.34 25.01
C THR A 441 -1.27 15.74 24.40
N ASP A 442 -0.23 14.90 24.51
CA ASP A 442 1.04 15.18 23.84
C ASP A 442 0.87 15.12 22.33
N HIS A 443 1.48 16.09 21.64
CA HIS A 443 1.61 16.07 20.19
C HIS A 443 2.58 14.96 19.77
N LEU A 444 2.24 14.26 18.69
CA LEU A 444 3.09 13.23 18.10
C LEU A 444 4.27 13.88 17.36
N THR A 445 5.47 13.39 17.64
CA THR A 445 6.69 13.82 16.97
C THR A 445 6.82 13.11 15.62
N MET A 446 6.80 13.87 14.53
CA MET A 446 7.05 13.38 13.18
C MET A 446 7.89 14.41 12.43
N ASN A 447 9.19 14.17 12.30
CA ASN A 447 10.13 15.14 11.77
C ASN A 447 10.74 14.69 10.44
N LEU A 448 10.90 15.60 9.48
CA LEU A 448 11.56 15.33 8.21
C LEU A 448 12.56 16.44 7.86
N ILE A 449 13.40 16.23 6.84
CA ILE A 449 14.31 17.28 6.38
C ILE A 449 13.53 18.28 5.54
N GLY A 450 13.29 19.47 6.11
CA GLY A 450 12.56 20.56 5.46
C GLY A 450 13.36 21.20 4.33
N ALA A 451 12.73 22.11 3.58
CA ALA A 451 13.38 22.85 2.49
C ALA A 451 14.60 23.67 2.94
N ASN A 452 14.71 23.93 4.25
CA ASN A 452 15.84 24.60 4.90
C ASN A 452 17.04 23.66 5.18
N GLY A 453 16.95 22.37 4.83
CA GLY A 453 18.00 21.36 5.05
C GLY A 453 18.12 20.89 6.50
N LYS A 454 17.18 21.22 7.39
CA LYS A 454 17.16 20.81 8.79
C LYS A 454 15.96 19.92 9.08
N TYR A 455 16.07 19.09 10.12
CA TYR A 455 14.91 18.40 10.66
C TYR A 455 13.90 19.40 11.22
N VAL A 456 12.67 19.31 10.74
CA VAL A 456 11.52 20.10 11.16
C VAL A 456 10.32 19.18 11.37
N ASP A 457 9.39 19.59 12.22
CA ASP A 457 8.12 18.88 12.38
C ASP A 457 7.33 18.90 11.05
N VAL A 458 6.53 17.87 10.80
CA VAL A 458 5.65 17.78 9.62
C VAL A 458 4.72 18.98 9.47
N GLN A 459 4.38 19.68 10.56
CA GLN A 459 3.55 20.90 10.59
C GLN A 459 4.33 22.19 10.29
N ASP A 460 5.66 22.15 10.15
CA ASP A 460 6.46 23.33 9.84
C ASP A 460 6.18 23.83 8.40
N PRO A 461 6.13 25.14 8.14
CA PRO A 461 5.93 25.68 6.79
C PRO A 461 6.95 25.21 5.74
N SER A 462 8.15 24.79 6.15
CA SER A 462 9.18 24.23 5.26
C SER A 462 9.05 22.73 5.00
N SER A 463 8.08 22.06 5.64
CA SER A 463 7.74 20.67 5.39
C SER A 463 6.88 20.56 4.11
N VAL A 464 7.40 19.83 3.12
CA VAL A 464 6.65 19.53 1.90
C VAL A 464 5.44 18.62 2.15
N LEU A 465 5.43 17.90 3.27
CA LEU A 465 4.31 17.02 3.66
C LEU A 465 3.25 17.75 4.49
N LYS A 466 3.47 19.02 4.88
CA LYS A 466 2.55 19.80 5.71
C LYS A 466 1.10 19.77 5.20
N PRO A 467 0.80 19.99 3.91
CA PRO A 467 -0.59 19.99 3.45
C PRO A 467 -1.35 18.69 3.73
N PHE A 468 -0.65 17.55 3.71
CA PHE A 468 -1.26 16.24 3.95
C PHE A 468 -1.50 16.01 5.44
N PHE A 469 -0.56 16.40 6.30
CA PHE A 469 -0.73 16.33 7.75
C PHE A 469 -1.73 17.36 8.29
N ASP A 470 -1.85 18.53 7.66
CA ASP A 470 -2.89 19.52 7.94
C ASP A 470 -4.28 18.95 7.65
N ALA A 471 -4.44 18.29 6.50
CA ALA A 471 -5.69 17.67 6.10
C ALA A 471 -6.10 16.51 7.03
N VAL A 472 -5.13 15.77 7.58
CA VAL A 472 -5.41 14.78 8.63
C VAL A 472 -5.94 15.45 9.89
N GLY A 473 -5.39 16.59 10.31
CA GLY A 473 -5.88 17.39 11.43
C GLY A 473 -5.71 16.78 12.84
N LEU A 474 -5.37 15.49 12.94
CA LEU A 474 -5.12 14.77 14.19
C LEU A 474 -3.66 15.01 14.63
N GLN A 475 -3.45 15.53 15.84
CA GLN A 475 -2.12 15.96 16.31
C GLN A 475 -1.67 15.31 17.60
N THR A 476 -2.58 14.82 18.42
CA THR A 476 -2.31 14.24 19.74
C THR A 476 -2.62 12.74 19.78
N PHE A 477 -2.05 12.02 20.74
CA PHE A 477 -2.35 10.59 20.90
C PHE A 477 -3.83 10.33 21.23
N ALA A 478 -4.46 11.26 21.94
CA ALA A 478 -5.89 11.26 22.24
C ALA A 478 -6.77 11.32 20.99
N ASP A 479 -6.25 11.82 19.87
CA ASP A 479 -7.01 11.91 18.62
C ASP A 479 -7.07 10.56 17.88
N LEU A 480 -6.28 9.56 18.28
CA LEU A 480 -5.94 8.41 17.44
C LEU A 480 -6.35 7.05 18.00
N TYR A 481 -6.82 6.96 19.25
CA TYR A 481 -7.07 5.67 19.91
C TYR A 481 -8.26 4.87 19.32
N ASP A 482 -9.30 5.53 18.82
CA ASP A 482 -10.49 4.88 18.22
C ASP A 482 -10.67 5.27 16.76
N ILE A 483 -10.53 4.31 15.84
CA ILE A 483 -10.68 4.55 14.39
C ILE A 483 -12.07 5.04 13.97
N ARG A 484 -13.08 4.85 14.83
CA ARG A 484 -14.47 5.25 14.58
C ARG A 484 -14.74 6.69 15.01
N ALA A 485 -13.79 7.32 15.72
CA ALA A 485 -13.93 8.64 16.34
C ALA A 485 -12.82 9.60 15.91
N LEU A 486 -12.37 9.51 14.65
CA LEU A 486 -11.32 10.35 14.07
C LEU A 486 -11.86 11.55 13.28
N GLY A 487 -13.16 11.88 13.43
CA GLY A 487 -13.83 12.88 12.61
C GLY A 487 -13.96 12.43 11.15
N GLU A 488 -13.64 13.31 10.19
CA GLU A 488 -13.68 13.01 8.75
C GLU A 488 -12.68 11.91 8.33
N MET A 489 -11.67 11.66 9.16
CA MET A 489 -10.67 10.62 8.93
C MET A 489 -11.09 9.25 9.48
N SER A 490 -12.33 9.10 9.96
CA SER A 490 -12.80 7.82 10.53
C SER A 490 -12.94 6.75 9.45
N TYR A 491 -12.60 5.50 9.79
CA TYR A 491 -12.65 4.36 8.86
C TYR A 491 -12.96 3.06 9.59
N SER A 492 -13.21 2.01 8.80
CA SER A 492 -13.42 0.64 9.27
C SER A 492 -12.65 -0.34 8.40
N TYR A 493 -12.25 -1.47 8.99
CA TYR A 493 -11.72 -2.60 8.23
C TYR A 493 -12.84 -3.56 7.86
N ASP A 494 -12.87 -3.95 6.59
CA ASP A 494 -13.67 -5.09 6.13
C ASP A 494 -12.79 -6.34 6.12
N PHE A 495 -13.01 -7.21 7.10
CA PHE A 495 -12.30 -8.49 7.24
C PHE A 495 -12.93 -9.62 6.42
N GLY A 496 -14.09 -9.39 5.80
CA GLY A 496 -14.84 -10.41 5.09
C GLY A 496 -15.14 -11.63 5.95
N LEU A 497 -15.10 -12.81 5.31
CA LEU A 497 -15.39 -14.11 5.93
C LEU A 497 -14.13 -14.88 6.35
N SER A 498 -12.96 -14.25 6.38
CA SER A 498 -11.71 -14.94 6.75
C SER A 498 -11.67 -15.33 8.23
N SER A 499 -10.68 -16.16 8.62
CA SER A 499 -10.44 -16.47 10.02
C SER A 499 -10.08 -15.23 10.85
N LEU A 500 -9.47 -14.21 10.23
CA LEU A 500 -9.31 -12.89 10.85
C LEU A 500 -10.65 -12.18 11.09
N GLY A 501 -11.59 -12.27 10.14
CA GLY A 501 -12.97 -11.82 10.34
C GLY A 501 -13.69 -12.59 11.44
N GLY A 502 -13.50 -13.90 11.51
CA GLY A 502 -13.98 -14.75 12.60
C GLY A 502 -13.44 -14.33 13.96
N LEU A 503 -12.14 -14.02 14.04
CA LEU A 503 -11.47 -13.48 15.24
C LEU A 503 -12.03 -12.11 15.63
N ALA A 504 -12.21 -11.21 14.68
CA ALA A 504 -12.77 -9.87 14.91
C ALA A 504 -14.20 -9.91 15.46
N GLN A 505 -15.01 -10.87 15.03
CA GLN A 505 -16.40 -11.04 15.49
C GLN A 505 -16.50 -11.74 16.84
N GLN A 506 -15.68 -12.78 17.06
CA GLN A 506 -15.78 -13.64 18.25
C GLN A 506 -14.86 -13.18 19.39
N CYS A 507 -13.94 -12.26 19.13
CA CYS A 507 -12.99 -11.73 20.12
C CYS A 507 -12.22 -12.85 20.83
N ASP A 508 -12.11 -12.77 22.16
CA ASP A 508 -11.46 -13.78 23.00
C ASP A 508 -12.23 -15.10 23.12
N ASN A 509 -13.40 -15.21 22.47
CA ASN A 509 -14.17 -16.45 22.34
C ASN A 509 -13.95 -17.14 21.00
N TYR A 510 -13.01 -16.67 20.16
CA TYR A 510 -12.65 -17.33 18.92
C TYR A 510 -12.30 -18.81 19.16
N ALA A 511 -12.79 -19.70 18.29
CA ALA A 511 -12.70 -21.16 18.37
C ALA A 511 -13.47 -21.84 19.55
N SER A 512 -13.99 -21.08 20.51
CA SER A 512 -14.76 -21.62 21.65
C SER A 512 -16.13 -22.19 21.23
N PRO A 513 -16.65 -23.24 21.90
CA PRO A 513 -17.96 -23.83 21.59
C PRO A 513 -19.18 -23.00 21.92
N THR A 514 -19.02 -22.03 22.80
CA THR A 514 -20.13 -21.22 23.32
C THR A 514 -20.62 -20.17 22.33
N THR A 515 -19.93 -19.98 21.21
CA THR A 515 -20.23 -18.95 20.21
C THR A 515 -20.99 -19.55 19.04
N VAL A 516 -22.32 -19.39 19.04
CA VAL A 516 -23.14 -19.60 17.82
C VAL A 516 -22.76 -18.49 16.85
N ARG A 517 -22.28 -18.86 15.66
CA ARG A 517 -22.04 -17.90 14.56
C ARG A 517 -23.39 -17.32 14.14
N VAL A 518 -23.74 -16.13 14.64
CA VAL A 518 -24.88 -15.36 14.12
C VAL A 518 -24.45 -14.84 12.75
N GLY A 519 -24.93 -15.46 11.66
CA GLY A 519 -24.66 -14.99 10.30
C GLY A 519 -24.07 -15.99 9.30
N LEU A 520 -24.00 -17.29 9.60
CA LEU A 520 -23.58 -18.33 8.64
C LEU A 520 -24.73 -19.17 8.11
N GLU A 521 -25.74 -18.52 7.52
CA GLU A 521 -26.44 -19.17 6.40
C GLU A 521 -25.67 -18.99 5.08
N GLU A 522 -24.63 -18.15 5.05
CA GLU A 522 -23.65 -18.11 3.96
C GLU A 522 -22.32 -18.69 4.44
N ALA A 523 -22.18 -20.01 4.34
CA ALA A 523 -20.86 -20.64 4.40
C ALA A 523 -19.95 -19.97 3.36
N THR A 524 -18.77 -19.51 3.77
CA THR A 524 -17.74 -19.08 2.81
C THR A 524 -17.54 -20.17 1.76
N THR A 525 -17.56 -19.80 0.48
CA THR A 525 -17.24 -20.72 -0.61
C THR A 525 -15.74 -20.97 -0.74
N ASP A 526 -14.91 -20.30 0.06
CA ASP A 526 -13.46 -20.51 0.12
C ASP A 526 -13.13 -21.70 1.04
N GLU A 527 -12.77 -22.82 0.40
CA GLU A 527 -12.42 -24.08 1.06
C GLU A 527 -11.28 -23.92 2.08
N VAL A 528 -10.32 -23.02 1.83
CA VAL A 528 -9.14 -22.83 2.69
C VAL A 528 -9.49 -22.15 4.01
N VAL A 529 -10.32 -21.10 3.96
CA VAL A 529 -10.78 -20.37 5.15
C VAL A 529 -11.67 -21.26 6.02
N SER A 530 -12.57 -22.01 5.40
CA SER A 530 -13.43 -22.94 6.12
C SER A 530 -12.63 -23.98 6.91
N LYS A 531 -11.44 -24.35 6.42
CA LYS A 531 -10.57 -25.36 6.99
C LYS A 531 -9.76 -24.84 8.18
N GLU A 532 -9.26 -23.60 8.15
CA GLU A 532 -8.54 -23.01 9.30
C GLU A 532 -9.45 -22.87 10.52
N ASP A 533 -10.68 -22.37 10.34
CA ASP A 533 -11.66 -22.25 11.42
C ASP A 533 -12.07 -23.62 11.99
N GLN A 534 -12.31 -24.61 11.13
CA GLN A 534 -12.61 -25.99 11.55
C GLN A 534 -11.45 -26.60 12.33
N PHE A 535 -10.22 -26.41 11.87
CA PHE A 535 -9.01 -26.83 12.56
C PHE A 535 -8.94 -26.21 13.96
N MET A 536 -9.06 -24.88 14.06
CA MET A 536 -8.99 -24.18 15.35
C MET A 536 -10.07 -24.68 16.31
N ARG A 537 -11.28 -24.91 15.81
CA ARG A 537 -12.42 -25.43 16.56
C ARG A 537 -12.20 -26.85 17.08
N GLU A 538 -11.74 -27.75 16.23
CA GLU A 538 -11.47 -29.15 16.60
C GLU A 538 -10.33 -29.24 17.61
N MET A 539 -9.24 -28.50 17.39
CA MET A 539 -8.11 -28.44 18.32
C MET A 539 -8.51 -27.87 19.67
N TYR A 540 -9.37 -26.83 19.70
CA TYR A 540 -9.90 -26.29 20.95
C TYR A 540 -10.66 -27.34 21.74
N LEU A 541 -11.61 -28.02 21.10
CA LEU A 541 -12.41 -29.09 21.72
C LEU A 541 -11.55 -30.26 22.16
N TYR A 542 -10.52 -30.60 21.40
CA TYR A 542 -9.58 -31.65 21.74
C TYR A 542 -8.78 -31.32 23.01
N CYS A 543 -8.19 -30.12 23.07
CA CYS A 543 -7.51 -29.63 24.28
C CYS A 543 -8.45 -29.63 25.49
N GLN A 544 -9.70 -29.20 25.30
CA GLN A 544 -10.71 -29.22 26.36
C GLN A 544 -10.98 -30.65 26.87
N ALA A 545 -11.11 -31.63 25.96
CA ALA A 545 -11.29 -33.04 26.32
C ALA A 545 -10.07 -33.65 27.03
N GLN A 546 -8.88 -33.08 26.81
CA GLN A 546 -7.64 -33.43 27.53
C GLN A 546 -7.47 -32.66 28.85
N ASN A 547 -8.49 -31.95 29.33
CA ASN A 547 -8.48 -31.16 30.57
C ASN A 547 -7.44 -30.02 30.57
N VAL A 548 -7.08 -29.47 29.41
CA VAL A 548 -6.27 -28.25 29.35
C VAL A 548 -7.09 -27.08 29.93
N PRO A 549 -6.54 -26.27 30.86
CA PRO A 549 -7.22 -25.08 31.35
C PRO A 549 -7.64 -24.16 30.21
N GLN A 550 -8.89 -23.67 30.25
CA GLN A 550 -9.51 -22.93 29.14
C GLN A 550 -8.68 -21.72 28.68
N ASP A 551 -8.07 -21.01 29.62
CA ASP A 551 -7.20 -19.86 29.40
C ASP A 551 -5.83 -20.22 28.80
N GLN A 552 -5.46 -21.51 28.78
CA GLN A 552 -4.23 -22.02 28.19
C GLN A 552 -4.44 -22.72 26.84
N ILE A 553 -5.68 -23.05 26.46
CA ILE A 553 -5.97 -23.86 25.25
C ILE A 553 -5.33 -23.24 24.00
N MET A 554 -5.56 -21.94 23.76
CA MET A 554 -5.06 -21.27 22.55
C MET A 554 -3.53 -21.17 22.52
N GLU A 555 -2.89 -21.08 23.69
CA GLU A 555 -1.44 -21.12 23.79
C GLU A 555 -0.89 -22.53 23.48
N ARG A 556 -1.58 -23.60 23.92
CA ARG A 556 -1.22 -24.98 23.53
C ARG A 556 -1.33 -25.20 22.03
N ILE A 557 -2.42 -24.73 21.41
CA ILE A 557 -2.62 -24.80 19.95
C ILE A 557 -1.50 -24.04 19.23
N ASN A 558 -1.10 -22.89 19.75
CA ASN A 558 0.00 -22.11 19.16
C ASN A 558 1.35 -22.84 19.24
N TRP A 559 1.65 -23.55 20.33
CA TRP A 559 2.86 -24.37 20.41
C TRP A 559 2.84 -25.53 19.41
N MET A 560 1.69 -26.19 19.24
CA MET A 560 1.48 -27.23 18.22
C MET A 560 1.69 -26.68 16.81
N GLN A 561 1.19 -25.47 16.55
CA GLN A 561 1.39 -24.76 15.29
C GLN A 561 2.88 -24.46 15.05
N CYS A 562 3.64 -24.08 16.08
CA CYS A 562 5.09 -23.90 15.97
C CYS A 562 5.81 -25.22 15.63
N VAL A 563 5.41 -26.33 16.26
CA VAL A 563 5.97 -27.67 15.94
C VAL A 563 5.67 -28.03 14.49
N PHE A 564 4.42 -27.89 14.04
CA PHE A 564 4.06 -28.13 12.64
C PHE A 564 4.87 -27.27 11.68
N HIS A 565 5.01 -25.97 11.94
CA HIS A 565 5.80 -25.10 11.07
C HIS A 565 7.27 -25.53 11.03
N ASN A 566 7.84 -25.93 12.17
CA ASN A 566 9.23 -26.39 12.23
C ASN A 566 9.45 -27.70 11.46
N GLU A 567 8.62 -28.71 11.71
CA GLU A 567 8.84 -30.07 11.20
C GLU A 567 8.30 -30.27 9.77
N CYS A 568 7.25 -29.53 9.39
CA CYS A 568 6.48 -29.80 8.17
C CYS A 568 6.58 -28.71 7.10
N LYS A 569 7.16 -27.55 7.44
CA LYS A 569 7.33 -26.41 6.53
C LYS A 569 8.82 -26.09 6.37
N GLN A 570 9.22 -24.82 6.40
CA GLN A 570 10.61 -24.43 6.17
C GLN A 570 11.47 -24.40 7.45
N GLY A 571 10.94 -24.80 8.61
CA GLY A 571 11.63 -24.63 9.88
C GLY A 571 11.30 -23.30 10.55
N VAL A 572 11.72 -23.13 11.81
CA VAL A 572 11.70 -21.83 12.50
C VAL A 572 13.12 -21.34 12.70
N PHE A 573 13.37 -20.08 12.38
CA PHE A 573 14.71 -19.48 12.43
C PHE A 573 14.72 -18.27 13.34
N ASP A 574 15.89 -17.98 13.91
CA ASP A 574 16.11 -16.74 14.62
C ASP A 574 16.31 -15.57 13.65
N TYR A 575 16.18 -14.34 14.16
CA TYR A 575 16.52 -13.14 13.41
C TYR A 575 18.00 -13.15 13.01
N SER A 576 18.28 -12.70 11.78
CA SER A 576 19.66 -12.53 11.32
C SER A 576 20.38 -11.44 12.12
N ASP A 577 21.70 -11.55 12.26
CA ASP A 577 22.53 -10.52 12.92
C ASP A 577 22.34 -9.13 12.29
N ALA A 578 22.16 -9.09 10.96
CA ALA A 578 21.86 -7.88 10.23
C ALA A 578 20.54 -7.25 10.70
N PHE A 579 19.45 -8.03 10.78
CA PHE A 579 18.17 -7.54 11.26
C PHE A 579 18.24 -7.08 12.73
N ARG A 580 18.89 -7.87 13.60
CA ARG A 580 19.08 -7.52 15.02
C ARG A 580 19.77 -6.16 15.18
N THR A 581 20.82 -5.93 14.38
CA THR A 581 21.58 -4.68 14.41
C THR A 581 20.76 -3.52 13.85
N SER A 582 20.04 -3.73 12.75
CA SER A 582 19.31 -2.66 12.06
C SER A 582 18.00 -2.23 12.72
N PHE A 583 17.31 -3.15 13.40
CA PHE A 583 16.01 -2.92 14.06
C PHE A 583 16.12 -2.87 15.59
N ASP A 584 17.34 -2.92 16.13
CA ASP A 584 17.65 -2.97 17.58
C ASP A 584 16.87 -4.05 18.36
N VAL A 585 16.81 -5.26 17.80
CA VAL A 585 16.03 -6.37 18.37
C VAL A 585 16.90 -7.25 19.28
N HIS A 586 16.58 -7.23 20.57
CA HIS A 586 17.24 -8.07 21.58
C HIS A 586 16.56 -9.44 21.81
N GLY A 587 15.31 -9.61 21.35
CA GLY A 587 14.54 -10.85 21.48
C GLY A 587 14.72 -11.82 20.31
N SER A 588 14.03 -12.96 20.33
CA SER A 588 13.97 -13.92 19.21
C SER A 588 12.50 -14.17 18.82
N PRO A 589 12.22 -14.64 17.59
CA PRO A 589 10.86 -14.97 17.17
C PRO A 589 10.19 -15.98 18.11
N TYR A 590 8.87 -15.86 18.30
CA TYR A 590 8.15 -16.64 19.29
C TYR A 590 8.29 -18.15 19.05
N CYS A 591 8.03 -18.63 17.84
CA CYS A 591 8.13 -20.06 17.57
C CYS A 591 9.55 -20.61 17.65
N TYR A 592 10.57 -19.80 17.33
CA TYR A 592 11.97 -20.19 17.54
C TYR A 592 12.25 -20.46 19.03
N VAL A 593 11.80 -19.57 19.91
CA VAL A 593 11.91 -19.76 21.37
C VAL A 593 11.12 -20.98 21.82
N THR A 594 9.87 -21.14 21.38
CA THR A 594 9.01 -22.28 21.73
C THR A 594 9.65 -23.62 21.35
N ILE A 595 10.18 -23.74 20.13
CA ILE A 595 10.83 -24.97 19.67
C ILE A 595 12.11 -25.26 20.46
N SER A 596 12.92 -24.24 20.75
CA SER A 596 14.10 -24.38 21.61
C SER A 596 13.74 -24.89 23.01
N GLN A 597 12.67 -24.37 23.60
CA GLN A 597 12.18 -24.78 24.92
C GLN A 597 11.57 -26.20 24.94
N LEU A 598 10.91 -26.61 23.84
CA LEU A 598 10.42 -27.98 23.69
C LEU A 598 11.60 -28.96 23.54
N ALA A 599 12.58 -28.62 22.70
CA ALA A 599 13.77 -29.44 22.47
C ALA A 599 14.61 -29.64 23.74
N ASN A 600 14.75 -28.59 24.58
CA ASN A 600 15.48 -28.67 25.84
C ASN A 600 14.62 -29.11 27.05
N ARG A 601 13.33 -29.45 26.82
CA ARG A 601 12.37 -29.93 27.83
C ARG A 601 12.06 -28.93 28.96
N THR A 602 12.25 -27.62 28.73
CA THR A 602 11.78 -26.57 29.65
C THR A 602 10.32 -26.20 29.41
N LEU A 603 9.78 -26.57 28.24
CA LEU A 603 8.36 -26.48 27.88
C LEU A 603 7.83 -27.86 27.52
N SER A 604 6.55 -28.12 27.78
CA SER A 604 5.85 -29.33 27.34
C SER A 604 4.43 -29.00 26.92
N ILE A 605 4.00 -29.51 25.76
CA ILE A 605 2.65 -29.28 25.21
C ILE A 605 1.57 -29.91 26.11
N ASN A 606 1.82 -31.09 26.71
CA ASN A 606 0.89 -31.80 27.61
C ASN A 606 -0.51 -32.04 27.03
N VAL A 607 -0.61 -32.30 25.72
CA VAL A 607 -1.87 -32.69 25.06
C VAL A 607 -1.60 -33.96 24.26
N PRO A 608 -1.69 -35.16 24.86
CA PRO A 608 -1.29 -36.40 24.18
C PRO A 608 -2.12 -36.65 22.90
N GLY A 609 -1.49 -37.07 21.80
CA GLY A 609 -2.17 -37.46 20.57
C GLY A 609 -2.66 -36.31 19.69
N TRP A 610 -2.27 -35.07 20.00
CA TRP A 610 -2.64 -33.88 19.24
C TRP A 610 -2.17 -33.95 17.77
N GLU A 611 -1.05 -34.63 17.50
CA GLU A 611 -0.47 -34.82 16.18
C GLU A 611 -1.45 -35.51 15.22
N GLN A 612 -2.20 -36.50 15.73
CA GLN A 612 -3.20 -37.22 14.94
C GLN A 612 -4.40 -36.36 14.58
N VAL A 613 -4.77 -35.41 15.43
CA VAL A 613 -5.84 -34.44 15.16
C VAL A 613 -5.36 -33.42 14.15
N TYR A 614 -4.13 -32.93 14.33
CA TYR A 614 -3.48 -31.98 13.44
C TYR A 614 -3.37 -32.54 12.00
N ALA A 615 -2.96 -33.81 11.87
CA ALA A 615 -2.80 -34.50 10.59
C ALA A 615 -4.10 -34.70 9.79
N ARG A 616 -5.28 -34.55 10.41
CA ARG A 616 -6.57 -34.55 9.69
C ARG A 616 -6.75 -33.30 8.85
N HIS A 617 -6.15 -32.19 9.28
CA HIS A 617 -6.28 -30.88 8.63
C HIS A 617 -5.07 -30.59 7.74
N TYR A 618 -3.86 -30.79 8.24
CA TYR A 618 -2.65 -30.39 7.54
C TYR A 618 -1.73 -31.57 7.29
N SER A 619 -1.34 -31.74 6.02
CA SER A 619 -0.37 -32.75 5.61
C SER A 619 1.05 -32.31 5.95
N CYS A 620 1.86 -33.27 6.39
CA CYS A 620 3.29 -33.10 6.64
C CYS A 620 4.07 -34.06 5.74
N ALA A 621 5.00 -33.54 4.94
CA ALA A 621 5.85 -34.38 4.11
C ALA A 621 7.00 -35.04 4.90
N SER A 622 7.29 -34.56 6.11
CA SER A 622 8.29 -35.15 7.00
C SER A 622 7.82 -36.51 7.52
N THR A 623 8.68 -37.53 7.44
CA THR A 623 8.46 -38.86 8.01
C THR A 623 8.63 -38.91 9.53
N VAL A 624 8.86 -37.78 10.18
CA VAL A 624 9.00 -37.66 11.63
C VAL A 624 7.85 -36.80 12.14
N MET A 625 6.80 -37.46 12.65
CA MET A 625 5.73 -36.81 13.41
C MET A 625 5.45 -37.65 14.65
#